data_AF-A0A895YI88-F1
#
_entry.id   AF-A0A895YI88-F1
#
_cell.length_a   1.000
_cell.length_b   1.000
_cell.length_c   1.000
_cell.angle_alpha   90.00
_cell.angle_beta   90.00
_cell.angle_gamma   90.00
#
_symmetry.space_group_name_H-M   'P 1'
#
loop_
_entity.id
_entity.type
_entity.pdbx_description
1 polymer ?
#
loop_
_entity_poly.entity_id
_entity_poly.type
_entity_poly.pdbx_seq_one_letter_code
_entity_poly.pdbx_strand_id
1 'polypeptide(L)'
;MEAAQEFITVDPDAVGQAGRSTAATTGAWRSWGNRTRSQFDVTTEQVVNSRLARAFGDYAAQWQPKIQVIAEEVVALGVGTTSAANTVDNGDVDSAAQLGTQTALASEQGSLLSRPINGSSAAV
;
A
#
# COMPACT_ATOMS: atom_id res chain seq x y z
N MET A 1 27.71 13.81 13.44
CA MET A 1 26.29 14.05 13.74
C MET A 1 25.50 13.12 12.86
N GLU A 2 25.18 11.93 13.37
CA GLU A 2 24.24 11.02 12.73
C GLU A 2 22.87 11.72 12.75
N ALA A 3 22.29 11.93 11.58
CA ALA A 3 20.89 12.32 11.50
C ALA A 3 20.09 11.15 12.08
N ALA A 4 19.46 11.37 13.23
CA ALA A 4 18.43 10.45 13.71
C ALA A 4 17.42 10.30 12.56
N GLN A 5 17.30 9.09 12.01
CA GLN A 5 16.24 8.79 11.05
C GLN A 5 14.92 9.08 11.75
N GLU A 6 14.26 10.15 11.31
CA GLU A 6 12.93 10.50 11.77
C GLU A 6 11.98 9.43 11.19
N PHE A 7 11.59 8.47 12.03
CA PHE A 7 10.60 7.47 11.64
C PHE A 7 9.26 8.20 11.49
N ILE A 8 8.77 8.28 10.25
CA ILE A 8 7.41 8.76 10.00
C ILE A 8 6.48 7.70 10.60
N THR A 9 5.71 8.09 11.63
CA THR A 9 4.61 7.26 12.13
C THR A 9 3.53 7.24 11.06
N VAL A 10 3.41 6.12 10.35
CA VAL A 10 2.41 5.91 9.31
C VAL A 10 1.33 5.00 9.87
N ASP A 11 0.08 5.46 9.85
CA ASP A 11 -1.08 4.64 10.22
C ASP A 11 -1.33 3.59 9.11
N PRO A 12 -1.14 2.28 9.38
CA PRO A 12 -1.31 1.22 8.39
C PRO A 12 -2.74 1.16 7.85
N ASP A 13 -3.75 1.45 8.67
CA ASP A 13 -5.16 1.41 8.27
C ASP A 13 -5.45 2.52 7.26
N ALA A 14 -4.99 3.73 7.55
CA ALA A 14 -5.13 4.88 6.64
C ALA A 14 -4.44 4.63 5.30
N VAL A 15 -3.23 4.05 5.31
CA VAL A 15 -2.49 3.68 4.09
C VAL A 15 -3.18 2.55 3.33
N GLY A 16 -3.66 1.53 4.03
CA GLY A 16 -4.42 0.43 3.45
C GLY A 16 -5.70 0.94 2.77
N GLN A 17 -6.41 1.87 3.40
CA GLN A 17 -7.60 2.51 2.85
C GLN A 17 -7.27 3.40 1.64
N ALA A 18 -6.18 4.18 1.69
CA ALA A 18 -5.70 4.95 0.54
C ALA A 18 -5.36 4.04 -0.65
N GLY A 19 -4.66 2.92 -0.41
CA GLY A 19 -4.35 1.92 -1.45
C GLY A 19 -5.60 1.34 -2.11
N ARG A 20 -6.61 0.93 -1.30
CA ARG A 20 -7.91 0.45 -1.79
C ARG A 20 -8.65 1.50 -2.60
N SER A 21 -8.67 2.75 -2.13
CA SER A 21 -9.29 3.88 -2.83
C SER A 21 -8.62 4.14 -4.17
N THR A 22 -7.29 4.18 -4.21
CA THR A 22 -6.51 4.33 -5.44
C THR A 22 -6.82 3.19 -6.43
N ALA A 23 -6.79 1.93 -5.99
CA ALA A 23 -7.13 0.79 -6.83
C ALA A 23 -8.57 0.87 -7.37
N ALA A 24 -9.52 1.37 -6.58
CA ALA A 24 -10.92 1.53 -6.99
C ALA A 24 -11.10 2.57 -8.12
N THR A 25 -10.20 3.56 -8.24
CA THR A 25 -10.27 4.56 -9.33
C THR A 25 -9.96 3.99 -10.72
N THR A 26 -9.41 2.78 -10.81
CA THR A 26 -9.08 2.10 -12.08
C THR A 26 -10.25 2.03 -13.04
N GLY A 27 -11.46 1.76 -12.52
CA GLY A 27 -12.68 1.74 -13.34
C GLY A 27 -12.97 3.11 -13.97
N ALA A 28 -12.72 4.19 -13.23
CA ALA A 28 -12.87 5.56 -13.72
C ALA A 28 -11.82 5.89 -14.79
N TRP A 29 -10.55 5.49 -14.59
CA TRP A 29 -9.48 5.65 -15.59
C TRP A 29 -9.79 4.92 -16.91
N ARG A 30 -10.23 3.66 -16.83
CA ARG A 30 -10.65 2.88 -18.01
C ARG A 30 -11.86 3.50 -18.70
N SER A 31 -12.87 3.92 -17.93
CA SER A 31 -14.08 4.56 -18.45
C SER A 31 -13.77 5.88 -19.15
N TRP A 32 -12.91 6.71 -18.56
CA TRP A 32 -12.43 7.95 -19.17
C TRP A 32 -11.68 7.68 -20.47
N GLY A 33 -10.76 6.71 -20.46
CA GLY A 33 -10.02 6.35 -21.67
C GLY A 33 -10.91 5.87 -22.82
N ASN A 34 -11.92 5.04 -22.52
CA ASN A 34 -12.89 4.59 -23.52
C ASN A 34 -13.73 5.75 -24.07
N ARG A 35 -14.17 6.67 -23.21
CA ARG A 35 -14.92 7.87 -23.62
C ARG A 35 -14.09 8.76 -24.54
N THR A 36 -12.83 9.00 -24.19
CA THR A 36 -11.95 9.82 -25.02
C THR A 36 -11.65 9.14 -26.35
N ARG A 37 -11.43 7.82 -26.38
CA ARG A 37 -11.32 7.07 -27.65
C ARG A 37 -12.56 7.27 -28.53
N SER A 38 -13.76 7.10 -27.97
CA SER A 38 -15.01 7.29 -28.71
C SER A 38 -15.13 8.70 -29.28
N GLN A 39 -14.68 9.74 -28.56
CA GLN A 39 -14.64 11.10 -29.08
C GLN A 39 -13.66 11.28 -30.24
N PHE A 40 -12.50 10.63 -30.20
CA PHE A 40 -11.56 10.63 -31.33
C PHE A 40 -12.14 9.91 -32.56
N ASP A 41 -12.79 8.77 -32.36
CA ASP A 41 -13.43 8.01 -33.45
C ASP A 41 -14.53 8.87 -34.12
N VAL A 42 -15.42 9.47 -33.33
CA VAL A 42 -16.46 10.39 -33.83
C VAL A 42 -15.86 11.62 -34.54
N THR A 43 -14.81 12.22 -33.99
CA THR A 43 -14.15 13.38 -34.61
C THR A 43 -13.52 13.00 -35.94
N THR A 44 -12.90 11.82 -36.02
CA THR A 44 -12.27 11.31 -37.25
C THR A 44 -13.31 11.07 -38.34
N GLU A 45 -14.49 10.56 -37.99
CA GLU A 45 -15.61 10.36 -38.93
C GLU A 45 -16.23 11.67 -39.42
N GLN A 46 -16.26 12.72 -38.58
CA GLN A 46 -16.87 14.01 -38.91
C GLN A 46 -15.95 14.97 -39.67
N VAL A 47 -14.65 14.74 -39.66
CA VAL A 47 -13.68 15.61 -40.32
C VAL A 47 -13.62 15.32 -41.82
N VAL A 48 -14.07 16.28 -42.63
CA VAL A 48 -14.05 16.21 -44.10
C VAL A 48 -12.61 16.20 -44.67
N ASN A 49 -11.65 16.76 -43.95
CA ASN A 49 -10.26 16.83 -44.38
C ASN A 49 -9.49 15.56 -43.99
N SER A 50 -9.13 14.75 -44.99
CA SER A 50 -8.43 13.47 -44.80
C SER A 50 -7.07 13.58 -44.07
N ARG A 51 -6.36 14.70 -44.15
CA ARG A 51 -5.11 14.91 -43.40
C ARG A 51 -5.38 15.12 -41.91
N LEU A 52 -6.42 15.88 -41.57
CA LEU A 52 -6.83 16.10 -40.19
C LEU A 52 -7.40 14.80 -39.58
N ALA A 53 -8.23 14.06 -40.33
CA ALA A 53 -8.75 12.76 -39.90
C ALA A 53 -7.61 11.77 -39.59
N ARG A 54 -6.58 11.70 -40.46
CA ARG A 54 -5.39 10.89 -40.20
C ARG A 54 -4.64 11.34 -38.95
N ALA A 55 -4.42 12.65 -38.77
CA ALA A 55 -3.74 13.17 -37.59
C ALA A 55 -4.49 12.84 -36.27
N PHE A 56 -5.82 12.90 -36.27
CA PHE A 56 -6.62 12.48 -35.13
C PHE A 56 -6.51 10.97 -34.86
N GLY A 57 -6.57 10.14 -35.91
CA GLY A 57 -6.37 8.70 -35.78
C GLY A 57 -4.98 8.33 -35.24
N ASP A 58 -3.92 8.97 -35.75
CA ASP A 58 -2.54 8.76 -35.29
C ASP A 58 -2.37 9.17 -33.82
N TYR A 59 -2.98 10.30 -33.43
CA TYR A 59 -2.94 10.76 -32.05
C TYR A 59 -3.71 9.83 -31.11
N ALA A 60 -4.91 9.38 -31.51
CA ALA A 60 -5.71 8.42 -30.75
C ALA A 60 -4.97 7.10 -30.55
N ALA A 61 -4.31 6.59 -31.60
CA ALA A 61 -3.51 5.36 -31.56
C ALA A 61 -2.29 5.46 -30.62
N GLN A 62 -1.66 6.62 -30.53
CA GLN A 62 -0.55 6.85 -29.59
C GLN A 62 -1.02 6.99 -28.14
N TRP A 63 -2.20 7.55 -27.94
CA TRP A 63 -2.67 7.95 -26.62
C TRP A 63 -3.37 6.80 -25.89
N GLN A 64 -4.10 5.96 -26.62
CA GLN A 64 -4.85 4.85 -26.02
C GLN A 64 -4.00 3.86 -25.21
N PRO A 65 -2.83 3.39 -25.70
CA PRO A 65 -1.97 2.50 -24.91
C PRO A 65 -1.53 3.15 -23.58
N LYS A 66 -1.28 4.47 -23.59
CA LYS A 66 -0.82 5.19 -22.39
C LYS A 66 -1.87 5.21 -21.29
N ILE A 67 -3.15 5.31 -21.62
CA ILE A 67 -4.22 5.27 -20.61
C ILE A 67 -4.35 3.88 -20.00
N GLN A 68 -4.22 2.84 -20.82
CA GLN A 68 -4.25 1.46 -20.34
C GLN A 68 -3.12 1.23 -19.34
N VAL A 69 -1.91 1.69 -19.69
CA VAL A 69 -0.75 1.67 -18.79
C VAL A 69 -1.05 2.45 -17.50
N ILE A 70 -1.56 3.69 -17.57
CA ILE A 70 -1.91 4.46 -16.37
C ILE A 70 -2.92 3.71 -15.50
N ALA A 71 -3.95 3.12 -16.10
CA ALA A 71 -4.94 2.36 -15.34
C ALA A 71 -4.33 1.14 -14.65
N GLU A 72 -3.39 0.45 -15.29
CA GLU A 72 -2.66 -0.69 -14.71
C GLU A 72 -1.71 -0.26 -13.58
N GLU A 73 -0.96 0.82 -13.78
CA GLU A 73 -0.07 1.41 -12.77
C GLU A 73 -0.84 1.87 -11.52
N VAL A 74 -2.04 2.44 -11.70
CA VAL A 74 -2.92 2.82 -10.58
C VAL A 74 -3.37 1.60 -9.77
N VAL A 75 -3.68 0.47 -10.43
CA VAL A 75 -3.97 -0.79 -9.74
C VAL A 75 -2.74 -1.27 -8.97
N ALA A 76 -1.59 -1.31 -9.64
CA ALA A 76 -0.34 -1.81 -9.06
C ALA A 76 0.06 -0.99 -7.84
N LEU A 77 -0.03 0.34 -7.93
CA LEU A 77 0.22 1.26 -6.82
C LEU A 77 -0.76 1.00 -5.66
N GLY A 78 -2.06 0.87 -5.94
CA GLY A 78 -3.06 0.62 -4.90
C GLY A 78 -2.84 -0.71 -4.18
N VAL A 79 -2.62 -1.79 -4.93
CA VAL A 79 -2.34 -3.13 -4.39
C VAL A 79 -1.03 -3.14 -3.61
N GLY A 80 0.03 -2.55 -4.14
CA GLY A 80 1.33 -2.44 -3.47
C GLY A 80 1.25 -1.67 -2.16
N THR A 81 0.51 -0.55 -2.17
CA THR A 81 0.27 0.27 -0.97
C THR A 81 -0.49 -0.51 0.11
N THR A 82 -1.56 -1.23 -0.26
CA THR A 82 -2.30 -2.08 0.68
C THR A 82 -1.43 -3.24 1.20
N SER A 83 -0.59 -3.85 0.35
CA SER A 83 0.32 -4.89 0.78
C SER A 83 1.35 -4.38 1.78
N ALA A 84 1.93 -3.20 1.53
CA ALA A 84 2.91 -2.58 2.44
C ALA A 84 2.28 -2.27 3.80
N ALA A 85 1.04 -1.74 3.82
CA ALA A 85 0.29 -1.52 5.06
C ALA A 85 0.13 -2.82 5.88
N ASN A 86 -0.28 -3.92 5.23
CA ASN A 86 -0.45 -5.20 5.91
C ASN A 86 0.89 -5.74 6.47
N THR A 87 2.01 -5.51 5.79
CA THR A 87 3.34 -5.90 6.30
C THR A 87 3.71 -5.15 7.56
N VAL A 88 3.42 -3.85 7.63
CA VAL A 88 3.69 -3.03 8.82
C VAL A 88 2.80 -3.47 9.99
N ASP A 89 1.49 -3.64 9.76
CA ASP A 89 0.54 -4.07 10.78
C ASP A 89 0.92 -5.45 11.38
N ASN A 90 1.25 -6.42 10.53
CA ASN A 90 1.74 -7.73 11.00
C ASN A 90 3.05 -7.60 11.80
N GLY A 91 3.96 -6.73 11.36
CA GLY A 91 5.22 -6.48 12.06
C GLY A 91 5.01 -5.87 13.46
N ASP A 92 4.04 -4.97 13.60
CA ASP A 92 3.66 -4.37 14.88
C ASP A 92 3.03 -5.41 15.82
N VAL A 93 2.13 -6.26 15.30
CA VAL A 93 1.53 -7.37 16.06
C VAL A 93 2.60 -8.36 16.54
N ASP A 94 3.52 -8.76 15.67
CA ASP A 94 4.62 -9.67 16.01
C ASP A 94 5.56 -9.05 17.06
N SER A 95 5.89 -7.78 16.90
CA SER A 95 6.74 -7.04 17.85
C SER A 95 6.08 -6.93 19.22
N ALA A 96 4.78 -6.61 19.27
CA ALA A 96 4.02 -6.55 20.50
C ALA A 96 3.94 -7.93 21.20
N ALA A 97 3.75 -9.00 20.43
CA ALA A 97 3.73 -10.37 20.96
C ALA A 97 5.10 -10.79 21.53
N GLN A 98 6.20 -10.45 20.85
CA GLN A 98 7.55 -10.71 21.34
C GLN A 98 7.85 -9.91 22.62
N LEU A 99 7.51 -8.62 22.65
CA LEU A 99 7.67 -7.77 23.84
C LEU A 99 6.85 -8.28 25.03
N GLY A 100 5.61 -8.71 24.79
CA GLY A 100 4.75 -9.32 25.81
C GLY A 100 5.36 -10.61 26.36
N THR A 101 5.87 -11.49 25.48
CA THR A 101 6.54 -12.74 25.86
C THR A 101 7.80 -12.47 26.68
N GLN A 102 8.65 -11.54 26.24
CA GLN A 102 9.85 -11.15 26.98
C GLN A 102 9.52 -10.54 28.35
N THR A 103 8.48 -9.72 28.42
CA THR A 103 8.03 -9.12 29.69
C THR A 103 7.54 -10.20 30.66
N ALA A 104 6.79 -11.19 30.17
CA ALA A 104 6.34 -12.32 30.98
C ALA A 104 7.53 -13.14 31.50
N LEU A 105 8.51 -13.46 30.64
CA LEU A 105 9.73 -14.18 31.01
C LEU A 105 10.57 -13.39 32.04
N ALA A 106 10.73 -12.07 31.84
CA ALA A 106 11.47 -11.21 32.76
C ALA A 106 10.79 -11.14 34.14
N SER A 107 9.45 -11.06 34.17
CA SER A 107 8.67 -11.10 35.41
C SER A 107 8.84 -12.42 36.16
N GLU A 108 8.82 -13.54 35.45
CA GLU A 108 9.04 -14.87 36.04
C GLU A 108 10.45 -15.02 36.61
N GLN A 109 11.48 -14.58 35.87
CA GLN A 109 12.86 -14.57 36.35
C GLN A 109 13.04 -13.64 37.58
N GLY A 110 12.44 -12.45 37.55
CA GLY A 110 12.46 -11.52 38.69
C GLY A 110 11.77 -12.09 39.93
N SER A 111 10.67 -12.82 39.75
CA SER A 111 9.98 -13.55 40.83
C SER A 111 10.87 -14.65 41.43
N LEU A 112 11.56 -15.43 40.60
CA LEU A 112 12.49 -16.47 41.05
C LEU A 112 13.67 -15.89 41.83
N LEU A 113 14.19 -14.72 41.44
CA LEU A 113 15.27 -14.02 42.15
C LEU A 113 14.79 -13.34 43.44
N SER A 114 13.51 -12.99 43.55
CA SER A 114 12.91 -12.35 44.73
C SER A 114 12.43 -13.36 45.79
N ARG A 115 12.42 -14.66 45.47
CA ARG A 115 12.14 -15.71 46.47
C ARG A 115 13.30 -15.74 47.48
N PRO A 116 13.04 -15.60 48.80
CA PRO A 116 14.08 -15.68 49.81
C PRO A 116 14.88 -16.97 49.66
N ILE A 117 16.21 -16.89 49.69
CA ILE A 117 17.14 -18.03 49.76
C ILE A 117 17.05 -18.66 51.17
N ASN A 118 15.86 -18.94 51.66
CA ASN A 118 15.71 -19.77 52.85
C ASN A 118 15.68 -21.22 52.37
N GLY A 119 16.87 -21.70 51.98
CA GLY A 119 17.16 -23.11 52.02
C GLY A 119 16.83 -23.64 53.42
N SER A 120 16.19 -24.80 53.46
CA SER A 120 15.78 -25.53 54.66
C SER A 120 16.81 -25.48 55.79
N SER A 121 16.54 -24.67 56.82
CA SER A 121 16.96 -25.03 58.18
C SER A 121 15.86 -25.93 58.73
N ALA A 122 15.97 -27.22 58.45
CA ALA A 122 15.29 -28.22 59.26
C ALA A 122 15.88 -28.10 60.67
N ALA A 123 15.08 -27.54 61.58
CA ALA A 123 15.40 -27.51 62.99
C ALA A 123 15.55 -28.95 63.50
N VAL A 124 16.77 -29.31 63.90
CA VAL A 124 17.11 -30.45 64.76
C VAL A 124 17.80 -29.89 65.99
#